data_AF-A0A672U2I3-F1
#
_entry.id   AF-A0A672U2I3-F1
#
_cell.length_a   1.000
_cell.length_b   1.000
_cell.length_c   1.000
_cell.angle_alpha   90.00
_cell.angle_beta   90.00
_cell.angle_gamma   90.00
#
_symmetry.space_group_name_H-M   'P 1'
#
loop_
_entity.id
_entity.type
_entity.pdbx_description
1 polymer ?
#
loop_
_entity_poly.entity_id
_entity_poly.type
_entity_poly.pdbx_seq_one_letter_code
_entity_poly.pdbx_strand_id
1 'polypeptide(L)'
;MEEHNRTESWHRSLQAVLDALNQTLHGIPLCSSDRAATATAAVTRNSSASARPGRNDNAYMYILFVMTLFAATVGSLILGYTRSRKVEKRSDPYHVYIKNRVSMI
;
A
#
# COMPACT_ATOMS: atom_id res chain seq x y z
N MET A 1 -9.16 28.53 45.68
CA MET A 1 -9.72 28.56 44.31
C MET A 1 -8.59 28.84 43.31
N GLU A 2 -7.66 27.89 43.11
CA GLU A 2 -6.44 28.11 42.29
C GLU A 2 -6.20 27.06 41.20
N GLU A 3 -7.25 26.39 40.70
CA GLU A 3 -7.09 25.38 39.65
C GLU A 3 -7.05 25.95 38.22
N HIS A 4 -7.49 27.21 38.02
CA HIS A 4 -7.60 27.83 36.70
C HIS A 4 -6.24 28.17 36.07
N ASN A 5 -5.21 28.47 36.87
CA ASN A 5 -3.88 28.83 36.37
C ASN A 5 -3.11 27.62 35.82
N ARG A 6 -3.45 26.40 36.25
CA ARG A 6 -2.69 25.20 35.91
C ARG A 6 -3.02 24.72 34.50
N THR A 7 -4.28 24.80 34.09
CA THR A 7 -4.74 24.46 32.74
C THR A 7 -4.21 25.44 31.70
N GLU A 8 -4.17 26.74 32.01
CA GLU A 8 -3.59 27.75 31.10
C GLU A 8 -2.10 27.53 30.87
N SER A 9 -1.33 27.22 31.92
CA SER A 9 0.10 26.93 31.79
C SER A 9 0.36 25.68 30.94
N TRP A 10 -0.48 24.65 31.10
CA TRP A 10 -0.41 23.42 30.32
C TRP A 10 -0.79 23.67 28.86
N HIS A 11 -1.83 24.48 28.59
CA HIS A 11 -2.20 24.89 27.23
C HIS A 11 -1.09 25.67 26.54
N ARG A 12 -0.45 26.63 27.22
CA ARG A 12 0.69 27.37 26.66
C ARG A 12 1.88 26.47 26.36
N SER A 13 2.17 25.50 27.24
CA SER A 13 3.23 24.52 27.00
C SER A 13 2.93 23.64 25.80
N LEU A 14 1.68 23.17 25.66
CA LEU A 14 1.25 22.36 24.53
C LEU A 14 1.33 23.15 23.22
N GLN A 15 0.89 24.41 23.24
CA GLN A 15 0.95 25.30 22.09
C GLN A 15 2.39 25.53 21.63
N ALA A 16 3.32 25.75 22.56
CA ALA A 16 4.74 25.93 22.24
C ALA A 16 5.37 24.67 21.60
N VAL A 17 4.97 23.48 22.04
CA VAL A 17 5.44 22.21 21.44
C VAL A 17 4.88 22.02 20.03
N LEU A 18 3.60 22.35 19.82
CA LEU A 18 2.96 22.28 18.51
C LEU A 18 3.59 23.27 17.53
N ASP A 19 3.88 24.49 17.96
CA ASP A 19 4.54 25.50 17.14
C ASP A 19 5.97 25.09 16.78
N ALA A 20 6.74 24.53 17.73
CA ALA A 20 8.08 24.01 17.47
C ALA A 20 8.04 22.82 16.49
N LEU A 21 7.05 21.94 16.60
CA LEU A 21 6.87 20.81 15.69
C LEU A 21 6.50 21.31 14.28
N ASN A 22 5.60 22.30 14.20
CA ASN A 22 5.20 22.91 12.95
C ASN A 22 6.37 23.62 12.26
N GLN A 23 7.18 24.34 13.03
CA GLN A 23 8.42 24.96 12.55
C GLN A 23 9.47 23.91 12.14
N THR A 24 9.51 22.76 12.79
CA THR A 24 10.42 21.66 12.40
C THR A 24 9.96 21.01 11.10
N LEU A 25 8.65 20.81 10.92
CA LEU A 25 8.06 20.24 9.70
C LEU A 25 8.20 21.19 8.49
N HIS A 26 7.96 22.48 8.70
CA HIS A 26 8.09 23.50 7.65
C HIS A 26 9.53 24.01 7.47
N GLY A 27 10.38 23.89 8.49
CA GLY A 27 11.78 24.33 8.55
C GLY A 27 12.79 23.27 8.11
N ILE A 28 12.36 22.17 7.49
CA ILE A 28 13.24 21.32 6.69
C ILE A 28 13.41 21.91 5.27
N PRO A 29 13.97 23.13 5.11
CA PRO A 29 14.87 23.37 4.01
C PRO A 29 16.27 23.74 4.52
N LEU A 30 17.23 22.85 4.22
CA LEU A 30 18.53 23.22 3.63
C LEU A 30 19.71 23.68 4.51
N CYS A 31 19.83 23.32 5.80
CA CYS A 31 21.12 23.48 6.53
C CYS A 31 21.83 22.17 6.89
N SER A 32 21.84 21.18 5.98
CA SER A 32 22.84 20.09 5.96
C SER A 32 23.50 19.91 4.57
N SER A 33 23.26 20.85 3.65
CA SER A 33 23.66 20.74 2.24
C SER A 33 25.02 21.36 1.91
N ASP A 34 25.92 21.53 2.89
CA ASP A 34 27.31 21.98 2.61
C ASP A 34 28.38 20.89 2.85
N ARG A 35 28.00 19.75 3.43
CA ARG A 35 28.92 18.60 3.58
C ARG A 35 28.69 17.47 2.57
N ALA A 36 27.59 17.49 1.83
CA ALA A 36 27.24 16.50 0.82
C ALA A 36 27.80 16.81 -0.58
N ALA A 37 28.37 18.00 -0.81
CA ALA A 37 28.93 18.40 -2.11
C ALA A 37 30.17 17.59 -2.56
N THR A 38 30.76 16.79 -1.66
CA THR A 38 31.82 15.81 -2.00
C THR A 38 31.27 14.40 -2.29
N ALA A 39 30.00 14.11 -1.98
CA ALA A 39 29.32 12.85 -2.34
C ALA A 39 28.55 12.93 -3.68
N THR A 40 28.37 14.14 -4.21
CA THR A 40 27.66 14.44 -5.48
C THR A 40 28.32 13.91 -6.75
N ALA A 41 29.52 13.31 -6.67
CA ALA A 41 30.16 12.66 -7.82
C ALA A 41 29.71 11.20 -8.06
N ALA A 42 29.07 10.54 -7.07
CA ALA A 42 28.80 9.09 -7.14
C ALA A 42 27.33 8.72 -7.41
N VAL A 43 26.38 9.65 -7.36
CA VAL A 43 24.93 9.33 -7.39
C VAL A 43 24.25 9.70 -8.73
N THR A 44 25.00 10.17 -9.73
CA THR A 44 24.52 10.51 -11.08
C THR A 44 24.28 9.28 -11.98
N ARG A 45 23.71 8.17 -11.45
CA ARG A 45 23.40 6.96 -12.24
C ARG A 45 22.05 6.31 -12.00
N ASN A 46 21.11 7.01 -11.38
CA ASN A 46 19.80 6.45 -11.07
C ASN A 46 18.69 7.26 -11.77
N SER A 47 18.99 7.70 -12.99
CA SER A 47 18.08 8.39 -13.91
C SER A 47 17.27 7.39 -14.73
N SER A 48 16.42 6.55 -14.11
CA SER A 48 15.41 5.80 -14.86
C SER A 48 14.37 5.09 -13.97
N ALA A 49 13.37 5.84 -13.50
CA ALA A 49 11.97 5.41 -13.56
C ALA A 49 11.06 6.49 -12.97
N SER A 50 10.61 7.40 -13.84
CA SER A 50 9.33 8.11 -13.72
C SER A 50 8.95 8.58 -12.31
N ALA A 51 9.57 9.67 -11.84
CA ALA A 51 8.84 10.57 -10.97
C ALA A 51 7.63 11.11 -11.77
N ARG A 52 6.44 10.58 -11.50
CA ARG A 52 5.16 11.11 -12.00
C ARG A 52 4.29 11.54 -10.82
N PRO A 53 3.46 12.56 -11.06
CA PRO A 53 3.32 13.73 -10.21
C PRO A 53 2.45 13.44 -8.98
N GLY A 54 2.67 14.22 -7.91
CA GLY A 54 1.80 14.26 -6.73
C GLY A 54 0.32 14.37 -7.12
N ARG A 55 -0.38 13.23 -7.08
CA ARG A 55 -1.78 13.06 -7.48
C ARG A 55 -2.41 11.92 -6.69
N ASN A 56 -2.15 11.91 -5.39
CA ASN A 56 -2.50 10.88 -4.43
C ASN A 56 -3.94 10.98 -3.91
N ASP A 57 -4.65 12.08 -4.11
CA ASP A 57 -6.04 12.25 -3.62
C ASP A 57 -7.04 11.26 -4.24
N ASN A 58 -6.85 10.90 -5.51
CA ASN A 58 -7.74 9.96 -6.23
C ASN A 58 -7.15 8.55 -6.37
N ALA A 59 -5.92 8.33 -5.89
CA ALA A 59 -5.26 7.03 -5.99
C ALA A 59 -5.97 5.97 -5.14
N TYR A 60 -6.60 6.38 -4.03
CA TYR A 60 -7.37 5.50 -3.17
C TYR A 60 -8.55 4.84 -3.90
N MET A 61 -9.28 5.59 -4.73
CA MET A 61 -10.38 5.04 -5.54
C MET A 61 -9.90 4.00 -6.54
N TYR A 62 -8.73 4.23 -7.15
CA TYR A 62 -8.10 3.26 -8.05
C TYR A 62 -7.68 1.99 -7.30
N ILE A 63 -7.09 2.10 -6.12
CA ILE A 63 -6.70 0.94 -5.30
C ILE A 63 -7.92 0.10 -4.89
N LEU A 64 -9.01 0.75 -4.46
CA LEU A 64 -10.27 0.05 -4.15
C LEU A 64 -10.87 -0.65 -5.37
N PHE A 65 -10.82 0.01 -6.53
CA PHE A 65 -11.28 -0.57 -7.79
C PHE A 65 -10.45 -1.80 -8.17
N VAL A 66 -9.12 -1.73 -8.06
CA VAL A 66 -8.22 -2.86 -8.30
C VAL A 66 -8.48 -4.01 -7.32
N MET A 67 -8.78 -3.72 -6.05
CA MET A 67 -9.14 -4.76 -5.08
C MET A 67 -10.42 -5.51 -5.49
N THR A 68 -11.40 -4.79 -6.04
CA THR A 68 -12.64 -5.36 -6.57
C THR A 68 -12.37 -6.20 -7.82
N LEU A 69 -11.58 -5.67 -8.76
CA LEU A 69 -11.16 -6.41 -9.95
C LEU A 69 -10.39 -7.68 -9.58
N PHE A 70 -9.54 -7.62 -8.55
CA PHE A 70 -8.80 -8.79 -8.07
C PHE A 70 -9.74 -9.88 -7.57
N ALA A 71 -10.71 -9.54 -6.71
CA ALA A 71 -11.72 -10.49 -6.24
C ALA A 71 -12.53 -11.09 -7.41
N ALA A 72 -12.96 -10.25 -8.35
CA ALA A 72 -13.66 -10.69 -9.55
C ALA A 72 -12.78 -11.59 -10.44
N THR A 73 -11.48 -11.34 -10.52
CA THR A 73 -10.51 -12.14 -11.29
C THR A 73 -10.34 -13.51 -10.67
N VAL A 74 -10.19 -13.61 -9.36
CA VAL A 74 -10.11 -14.90 -8.65
C VAL A 74 -11.42 -15.69 -8.82
N GLY A 75 -12.57 -15.03 -8.66
CA GLY A 75 -13.87 -15.65 -8.90
C GLY A 75 -14.04 -16.13 -10.36
N SER A 76 -13.64 -15.30 -11.32
CA SER A 76 -13.67 -15.63 -12.75
C SER A 76 -12.70 -16.74 -13.12
N LEU A 77 -11.57 -16.86 -12.42
CA LEU A 77 -10.63 -17.96 -12.61
C LEU A 77 -11.30 -19.29 -12.21
N ILE A 78 -11.92 -19.36 -11.03
CA ILE A 78 -12.66 -20.54 -10.57
C ILE A 78 -13.84 -20.86 -11.49
N LEU A 79 -14.59 -19.83 -11.90
CA LEU A 79 -15.68 -19.99 -12.87
C LEU A 79 -15.16 -20.43 -14.24
N GLY A 80 -13.98 -19.98 -14.64
CA GLY A 80 -13.27 -20.44 -15.83
C GLY A 80 -12.87 -21.91 -15.72
N TYR A 81 -12.36 -22.35 -14.57
CA TYR A 81 -12.03 -23.75 -14.33
C TYR A 81 -13.26 -24.66 -14.35
N THR A 82 -14.40 -24.20 -13.83
CA THR A 82 -15.63 -25.00 -13.76
C THR A 82 -16.45 -24.96 -15.06
N ARG A 83 -16.51 -23.82 -15.75
CA ARG A 83 -17.36 -23.61 -16.94
C ARG A 83 -16.58 -23.54 -18.25
N SER A 84 -15.36 -23.01 -18.26
CA SER A 84 -14.57 -22.79 -19.50
C SER A 84 -13.65 -23.97 -19.83
N ARG A 85 -13.05 -24.64 -18.85
CA ARG A 85 -12.32 -25.90 -19.09
C ARG A 85 -13.31 -27.07 -19.27
N LYS A 86 -13.86 -27.18 -20.48
CA LYS A 86 -14.46 -28.43 -20.95
C LYS A 86 -13.35 -29.45 -21.23
N VAL A 87 -12.72 -29.95 -20.17
CA VAL A 87 -11.92 -31.18 -20.25
C VAL A 87 -12.94 -32.28 -20.53
N GLU A 88 -12.89 -32.88 -21.72
CA GLU A 88 -13.65 -34.08 -22.06
C GLU A 88 -13.43 -35.11 -20.95
N LYS A 89 -14.45 -35.28 -20.11
CA LYS A 89 -14.40 -36.19 -18.98
C LYS A 89 -14.32 -37.60 -19.55
N ARG A 90 -13.12 -38.17 -19.56
CA ARG A 90 -12.85 -39.54 -20.05
C ARG A 90 -13.56 -40.62 -19.22
N SER A 91 -14.15 -40.26 -18.07
CA SER A 91 -14.92 -41.14 -17.20
C SER A 91 -16.03 -40.36 -16.49
N ASP A 92 -17.22 -40.96 -16.41
CA ASP A 92 -18.35 -40.49 -15.60
C ASP A 92 -17.90 -40.19 -14.15
N PRO A 93 -18.26 -39.02 -13.58
CA PRO A 93 -17.97 -38.65 -12.18
C PRO A 93 -18.21 -39.76 -11.16
N TYR A 94 -19.21 -40.62 -11.37
CA TYR A 94 -19.54 -41.71 -10.45
C TYR A 94 -18.62 -42.93 -10.59
N HIS A 95 -18.00 -43.11 -11.76
CA HIS A 95 -17.12 -44.25 -12.02
C HIS A 95 -15.76 -44.14 -11.31
N VAL A 96 -15.35 -42.93 -10.90
CA VAL A 96 -14.10 -42.70 -10.16
C VAL A 96 -14.15 -43.31 -8.75
N TYR A 97 -15.31 -43.25 -8.09
CA TYR A 97 -15.49 -43.76 -6.72
C TYR A 97 -15.72 -45.28 -6.68
N ILE A 98 -16.14 -45.88 -7.79
CA ILE A 98 -16.39 -47.32 -7.90
C ILE A 98 -15.08 -48.08 -8.16
N LYS A 99 -14.05 -47.42 -8.71
CA LYS A 99 -12.77 -48.06 -9.02
C LYS A 99 -11.80 -47.89 -7.85
N ASN A 100 -11.43 -48.99 -7.21
CA ASN A 100 -10.43 -49.08 -6.13
C ASN A 100 -8.99 -48.79 -6.61
N ARG A 101 -8.75 -47.61 -7.20
CA ARG A 101 -7.44 -47.13 -7.64
C ARG A 101 -7.30 -45.70 -7.10
N VAL A 102 -6.21 -45.46 -6.37
CA VAL A 102 -5.84 -44.22 -5.68
C VAL A 102 -6.44 -42.95 -6.30
N SER A 103 -7.31 -42.27 -5.54
CA SER A 103 -7.93 -40.99 -5.91
C SER A 103 -6.85 -39.93 -6.09
N MET A 104 -6.55 -39.54 -7.33
CA MET A 104 -5.67 -38.41 -7.62
C MET A 104 -6.55 -37.20 -7.97
N ILE A 105 -6.42 -36.14 -7.17
CA ILE A 105 -7.08 -34.83 -7.33
C ILE A 105 -6.42 -34.05 -8.47
#